data_AF-A0A1X2D7L2-F1
#
_entry.id   AF-A0A1X2D7L2-F1
#
_cell.length_a   1.000
_cell.length_b   1.000
_cell.length_c   1.000
_cell.angle_alpha   90.00
_cell.angle_beta   90.00
_cell.angle_gamma   90.00
#
_symmetry.space_group_name_H-M   'P 1'
#
loop_
_entity.id
_entity.type
_entity.pdbx_description
1 polymer ?
#
loop_
_entity_poly.entity_id
_entity_poly.type
_entity_poly.pdbx_seq_one_letter_code
_entity_poly.pdbx_strand_id
1 'polypeptide(L)'
;MTAAVTPKGERRRYALVSAAAELLGEGGFEAVRHRAVARRAGLPLASTTYYFSSLDDLIARAVEHIGMIEVAQLRARVNALSRRRRGPETTAEVLVDLLVGDVSGPGLAEQLISRYERHIACTRFPALRESMRRSLRQRAEAVAEALERSGRSVHIELVCTLICAVDGSVVSALVEGRDPRAAALTTVVDLIDVLAPVDQRPIRI
;
A
#
# COMPACT_ATOMS: atom_id res chain seq x y z
N MET A 1 22.41 -3.34 -27.80
CA MET A 1 22.06 -4.77 -27.97
C MET A 1 21.40 -5.26 -26.69
N THR A 2 20.07 -5.31 -26.66
CA THR A 2 19.30 -5.92 -25.56
C THR A 2 19.39 -7.43 -25.69
N ALA A 3 20.33 -8.05 -24.97
CA ALA A 3 20.41 -9.50 -24.87
C ALA A 3 19.07 -10.04 -24.32
N ALA A 4 18.49 -11.04 -24.98
CA ALA A 4 17.26 -11.67 -24.54
C ALA A 4 17.38 -12.11 -23.08
N VAL A 5 16.46 -11.66 -22.22
CA VAL A 5 16.55 -11.96 -20.79
C VAL A 5 16.25 -13.45 -20.57
N THR A 6 17.23 -14.18 -20.06
CA THR A 6 17.07 -15.60 -19.76
C THR A 6 16.21 -15.76 -18.49
N PRO A 7 15.48 -16.88 -18.33
CA PRO A 7 14.74 -17.17 -17.08
C PRO A 7 15.63 -17.11 -15.82
N LYS A 8 16.92 -17.43 -15.96
CA LYS A 8 17.91 -17.31 -14.88
C LYS A 8 18.22 -15.84 -14.55
N GLY A 9 18.30 -14.99 -15.58
CA GLY A 9 18.49 -13.55 -15.43
C GLY A 9 17.31 -12.88 -14.72
N GLU A 10 16.09 -13.22 -15.12
CA GLU A 10 14.86 -12.71 -14.48
C GLU A 10 14.79 -13.09 -12.99
N ARG A 11 15.09 -14.35 -12.65
CA ARG A 11 15.13 -14.78 -11.24
C ARG A 11 16.14 -14.01 -10.40
N ARG A 12 17.31 -13.69 -10.95
CA ARG A 12 18.33 -12.89 -10.25
C ARG A 12 17.92 -11.43 -10.12
N ARG A 13 17.34 -10.85 -11.17
CA ARG A 13 16.77 -9.49 -11.14
C ARG A 13 15.70 -9.40 -10.05
N TYR A 14 14.77 -10.35 -10.03
CA TYR A 14 13.72 -10.44 -9.03
C TYR A 14 14.28 -10.56 -7.61
N ALA A 15 15.25 -11.46 -7.37
CA ALA A 15 15.87 -11.62 -6.06
C ALA A 15 16.50 -10.31 -5.53
N LEU A 16 17.13 -9.51 -6.40
CA LEU A 16 17.66 -8.20 -6.02
C LEU A 16 16.55 -7.19 -5.68
N VAL A 17 15.46 -7.17 -6.45
CA VAL A 17 14.30 -6.29 -6.17
C VAL A 17 13.65 -6.67 -4.84
N SER A 18 13.39 -7.97 -4.61
CA SER A 18 12.79 -8.44 -3.36
C SER A 18 13.69 -8.14 -2.16
N ALA A 19 15.00 -8.39 -2.26
CA ALA A 19 15.96 -8.04 -1.20
C ALA A 19 16.01 -6.53 -0.91
N ALA A 20 15.91 -5.68 -1.95
CA ALA A 20 15.83 -4.24 -1.76
C ALA A 20 14.51 -3.81 -1.13
N ALA A 21 13.40 -4.45 -1.47
CA ALA A 21 12.08 -4.21 -0.87
C ALA A 21 12.05 -4.57 0.63
N GLU A 22 12.64 -5.70 1.01
CA GLU A 22 12.77 -6.10 2.42
C GLU A 22 13.59 -5.07 3.22
N LEU A 23 14.77 -4.70 2.71
CA LEU A 23 15.62 -3.68 3.37
C LEU A 23 14.90 -2.34 3.52
N LEU A 24 14.11 -1.95 2.51
CA LEU A 24 13.31 -0.72 2.54
C LEU A 24 12.20 -0.78 3.60
N GLY A 25 11.58 -1.95 3.79
CA GLY A 25 10.59 -2.17 4.85
C GLY A 25 11.19 -2.19 6.26
N GLU A 26 12.40 -2.74 6.42
CA GLU A 26 13.09 -2.89 7.71
C GLU A 26 13.76 -1.61 8.21
N GLY A 27 14.39 -0.84 7.31
CA GLY A 27 15.25 0.29 7.70
C GLY A 27 15.16 1.50 6.78
N GLY A 28 14.07 1.60 6.01
CA GLY A 28 13.82 2.74 5.13
C GLY A 28 14.85 2.89 4.02
N PHE A 29 14.87 4.07 3.40
CA PHE A 29 15.73 4.35 2.23
C PHE A 29 17.22 4.27 2.55
N GLU A 30 17.62 4.51 3.80
CA GLU A 30 19.02 4.47 4.22
C GLU A 30 19.59 3.05 4.25
N ALA A 31 18.75 2.04 4.55
CA ALA A 31 19.15 0.65 4.55
C ALA A 31 19.45 0.09 3.15
N VAL A 32 18.93 0.72 2.10
CA VAL A 32 19.10 0.24 0.72
C VAL A 32 20.43 0.73 0.15
N ARG A 33 21.39 -0.19 0.04
CA ARG A 33 22.72 0.02 -0.58
C ARG A 33 23.06 -1.17 -1.46
N HIS A 34 23.79 -0.98 -2.56
CA HIS A 34 24.18 -2.08 -3.47
C HIS A 34 24.77 -3.30 -2.74
N ARG A 35 25.72 -3.06 -1.81
CA ARG A 35 26.34 -4.13 -1.02
C ARG A 35 25.35 -4.84 -0.09
N ALA A 36 24.45 -4.09 0.54
CA ALA A 36 23.44 -4.65 1.43
C ALA A 36 22.44 -5.52 0.64
N VAL A 37 21.96 -5.02 -0.51
CA VAL A 37 21.04 -5.75 -1.39
C VAL A 37 21.69 -7.01 -1.94
N ALA A 38 22.90 -6.91 -2.49
CA ALA A 38 23.60 -8.08 -3.04
C ALA A 38 23.79 -9.18 -1.98
N ARG A 39 24.20 -8.79 -0.77
CA ARG A 39 24.34 -9.70 0.36
C ARG A 39 23.01 -10.35 0.74
N ARG A 40 21.93 -9.56 0.87
CA ARG A 40 20.59 -10.07 1.22
C ARG A 40 20.05 -11.02 0.14
N ALA A 41 20.26 -10.71 -1.13
CA ALA A 41 19.86 -11.57 -2.24
C ALA A 41 20.74 -12.83 -2.42
N GLY A 42 21.84 -12.96 -1.68
CA GLY A 42 22.81 -14.04 -1.87
C GLY A 42 23.51 -13.99 -3.24
N LEU A 43 23.70 -12.79 -3.80
CA LEU A 43 24.28 -12.58 -5.13
C LEU A 43 25.59 -11.79 -5.08
N PRO A 44 26.52 -11.99 -6.05
CA PRO A 44 27.72 -11.18 -6.17
C PRO A 44 27.38 -9.70 -6.33
N LEU A 45 28.20 -8.80 -5.74
CA LEU A 45 28.02 -7.34 -5.84
C LEU A 45 27.90 -6.86 -7.29
N ALA A 46 28.68 -7.44 -8.22
CA ALA A 46 28.61 -7.11 -9.64
C ALA A 46 27.21 -7.34 -10.26
N SER A 47 26.36 -8.17 -9.64
CA SER A 47 24.99 -8.40 -10.11
C SER A 47 24.14 -7.13 -10.01
N THR A 48 24.34 -6.28 -8.99
CA THR A 48 23.51 -5.08 -8.85
C THR A 48 23.76 -4.08 -9.97
N THR A 49 25.01 -3.87 -10.35
CA THR A 49 25.38 -2.97 -11.45
C THR A 49 25.15 -3.58 -12.83
N TYR A 50 25.07 -4.92 -12.93
CA TYR A 50 24.67 -5.60 -14.15
C TYR A 50 23.17 -5.43 -14.46
N TYR A 51 22.30 -5.51 -13.45
CA TYR A 51 20.84 -5.47 -13.65
C TYR A 51 20.21 -4.09 -13.49
N PHE A 52 20.84 -3.16 -12.77
CA PHE A 52 20.32 -1.84 -12.47
C PHE A 52 21.35 -0.77 -12.82
N SER A 53 20.89 0.32 -13.44
CA SER A 53 21.75 1.41 -13.89
C SER A 53 22.23 2.30 -12.74
N SER A 54 21.48 2.33 -11.63
CA SER A 54 21.81 3.09 -10.42
C SER A 54 21.14 2.50 -9.18
N LEU A 55 21.53 2.99 -8.01
CA LEU A 55 20.83 2.68 -6.75
C LEU A 55 19.38 3.18 -6.78
N ASP A 56 19.14 4.34 -7.39
CA ASP A 56 17.80 4.92 -7.54
C ASP A 56 16.89 4.05 -8.42
N ASP A 57 17.41 3.47 -9.50
CA ASP A 57 16.66 2.52 -10.35
C ASP A 57 16.25 1.28 -9.54
N LEU A 58 17.18 0.73 -8.75
CA LEU A 58 16.90 -0.40 -7.87
C LEU A 58 15.86 -0.05 -6.78
N ILE A 59 16.00 1.10 -6.13
CA ILE A 59 15.02 1.61 -5.15
C ILE A 59 13.65 1.78 -5.81
N ALA A 60 13.61 2.34 -7.01
CA ALA A 60 12.35 2.52 -7.73
C ALA A 60 11.67 1.18 -8.01
N ARG A 61 12.41 0.17 -8.47
CA ARG A 61 11.87 -1.18 -8.67
C ARG A 61 11.41 -1.84 -7.36
N ALA A 62 12.13 -1.61 -6.26
CA ALA A 62 11.73 -2.10 -4.95
C ALA A 62 10.41 -1.47 -4.49
N VAL A 63 10.23 -0.16 -4.64
CA VAL A 63 8.98 0.52 -4.28
C VAL A 63 7.82 0.06 -5.15
N GLU A 64 8.02 -0.08 -6.45
CA GLU A 64 7.02 -0.65 -7.37
C GLU A 64 6.62 -2.07 -6.93
N HIS A 65 7.60 -2.91 -6.57
CA HIS A 65 7.35 -4.26 -6.08
C HIS A 65 6.52 -4.29 -4.78
N ILE A 66 6.85 -3.43 -3.81
CA ILE A 66 6.05 -3.35 -2.58
C ILE A 66 4.63 -2.90 -2.89
N GLY A 67 4.46 -1.86 -3.73
CA GLY A 67 3.14 -1.37 -4.11
C GLY A 67 2.26 -2.44 -4.77
N MET A 68 2.86 -3.30 -5.61
CA MET A 68 2.16 -4.45 -6.20
C MET A 68 1.70 -5.46 -5.13
N ILE A 69 2.55 -5.75 -4.14
CA ILE A 69 2.21 -6.66 -3.04
C ILE A 69 1.09 -6.06 -2.17
N GLU A 70 1.19 -4.77 -1.83
CA GLU A 70 0.18 -4.06 -1.02
C GLU A 70 -1.21 -4.09 -1.71
N VAL A 71 -1.27 -3.83 -3.02
CA VAL A 71 -2.52 -3.93 -3.79
C VAL A 71 -3.05 -5.36 -3.83
N ALA A 72 -2.19 -6.36 -4.04
CA ALA A 72 -2.60 -7.77 -4.07
C ALA A 72 -3.17 -8.23 -2.72
N GLN A 73 -2.51 -7.86 -1.62
CA GLN A 73 -2.97 -8.14 -0.25
C GLN A 73 -4.31 -7.46 0.03
N LEU A 74 -4.44 -6.18 -0.34
CA LEU A 74 -5.70 -5.44 -0.20
C LEU A 74 -6.84 -6.14 -0.95
N ARG A 75 -6.64 -6.49 -2.23
CA ARG A 75 -7.65 -7.19 -3.03
C ARG A 75 -8.01 -8.55 -2.44
N ALA A 76 -7.03 -9.31 -1.94
CA ALA A 76 -7.29 -10.59 -1.28
C ALA A 76 -8.19 -10.41 -0.04
N ARG A 77 -7.93 -9.39 0.80
CA ARG A 77 -8.76 -9.08 1.97
C ARG A 77 -10.17 -8.67 1.57
N VAL A 78 -10.32 -7.81 0.55
CA VAL A 78 -11.64 -7.40 0.04
C VAL A 78 -12.43 -8.60 -0.50
N ASN A 79 -11.77 -9.49 -1.25
CA ASN A 79 -12.40 -10.70 -1.79
C ASN A 79 -12.94 -11.62 -0.68
N ALA A 80 -12.25 -11.70 0.46
CA ALA A 80 -12.67 -12.47 1.62
C ALA A 80 -13.86 -11.85 2.39
N LEU A 81 -14.24 -10.59 2.12
CA LEU A 81 -15.36 -9.95 2.81
C LEU A 81 -16.70 -10.51 2.34
N SER A 82 -17.53 -10.95 3.28
CA SER A 82 -18.94 -11.29 3.03
C SER A 82 -19.71 -10.08 2.51
N ARG A 83 -20.65 -10.29 1.59
CA ARG A 83 -21.59 -9.26 1.15
C ARG A 83 -22.77 -9.19 2.12
N ARG A 84 -22.84 -8.13 2.93
CA ARG A 84 -23.92 -7.88 3.90
C ARG A 84 -23.99 -6.40 4.24
N ARG A 85 -25.17 -5.91 4.60
CA ARG A 85 -25.31 -4.55 5.15
C ARG A 85 -24.53 -4.46 6.47
N ARG A 86 -23.73 -3.41 6.63
CA ARG A 86 -22.99 -3.09 7.86
C ARG A 86 -23.41 -1.71 8.36
N GLY A 87 -23.43 -1.54 9.68
CA GLY A 87 -23.55 -0.21 10.29
C GLY A 87 -22.28 0.64 10.04
N PRO A 88 -22.31 1.94 10.36
CA PRO A 88 -21.16 2.83 10.26
C PRO A 88 -19.91 2.30 10.95
N GLU A 89 -20.02 1.85 12.19
CA GLU A 89 -18.91 1.42 13.04
C GLU A 89 -18.26 0.15 12.48
N THR A 90 -19.05 -0.87 12.16
CA THR A 90 -18.54 -2.12 11.56
C THR A 90 -17.97 -1.87 10.16
N THR A 91 -18.51 -0.91 9.41
CA THR A 91 -17.91 -0.51 8.12
C THR A 91 -16.55 0.14 8.37
N ALA A 92 -16.46 1.02 9.37
CA ALA A 92 -15.24 1.71 9.73
C ALA A 92 -14.14 0.75 10.15
N GLU A 93 -14.44 -0.25 10.99
CA GLU A 93 -13.50 -1.32 11.35
C GLU A 93 -12.94 -2.04 10.12
N VAL A 94 -13.82 -2.47 9.21
CA VAL A 94 -13.42 -3.12 7.95
C VAL A 94 -12.51 -2.21 7.12
N LEU A 95 -12.85 -0.93 6.97
CA LEU A 95 -12.04 0.00 6.18
C LEU A 95 -10.69 0.28 6.83
N VAL A 96 -10.64 0.41 8.14
CA VAL A 96 -9.40 0.60 8.88
C VAL A 96 -8.50 -0.64 8.79
N ASP A 97 -9.05 -1.85 8.85
CA ASP A 97 -8.30 -3.09 8.59
C ASP A 97 -7.70 -3.14 7.19
N LEU A 98 -8.44 -2.65 6.20
CA LEU A 98 -7.98 -2.61 4.80
C LEU A 98 -6.92 -1.51 4.57
N LEU A 99 -7.10 -0.33 5.17
CA LEU A 99 -6.29 0.86 4.87
C LEU A 99 -5.07 1.01 5.78
N VAL A 100 -5.24 0.74 7.08
CA VAL A 100 -4.19 0.90 8.10
C VAL A 100 -3.52 -0.45 8.36
N GLY A 101 -4.31 -1.53 8.39
CA GLY A 101 -3.84 -2.89 8.68
C GLY A 101 -4.33 -3.38 10.04
N ASP A 102 -4.33 -4.70 10.20
CA ASP A 102 -4.75 -5.40 11.42
C ASP A 102 -3.70 -5.25 12.54
N VAL A 103 -4.17 -5.05 13.76
CA VAL A 103 -3.37 -4.75 14.95
C VAL A 103 -2.99 -6.04 15.65
N SER A 104 -1.70 -6.21 15.94
CA SER A 104 -1.20 -6.82 17.19
C SER A 104 0.34 -6.89 17.26
N GLY A 105 1.08 -6.50 16.21
CA GLY A 105 2.54 -6.54 16.22
C GLY A 105 3.18 -5.24 16.73
N PRO A 106 4.22 -5.28 17.59
CA PRO A 106 5.15 -4.16 17.71
C PRO A 106 5.71 -3.85 16.31
N GLY A 107 5.66 -2.59 15.86
CA GLY A 107 6.13 -2.19 14.53
C GLY A 107 5.09 -1.56 13.60
N LEU A 108 3.81 -1.42 13.98
CA LEU A 108 2.78 -0.83 13.11
C LEU A 108 3.11 0.63 12.76
N ALA A 109 3.56 1.42 13.74
CA ALA A 109 3.92 2.81 13.53
C ALA A 109 5.07 2.92 12.51
N GLU A 110 6.12 2.11 12.68
CA GLU A 110 7.27 2.05 11.78
C GLU A 110 6.88 1.61 10.36
N GLN A 111 5.97 0.63 10.23
CA GLN A 111 5.44 0.21 8.93
C GLN A 111 4.64 1.31 8.24
N LEU A 112 3.80 2.05 9.00
CA LEU A 112 3.04 3.18 8.48
C LEU A 112 3.97 4.32 8.06
N ILE A 113 4.96 4.66 8.90
CA ILE A 113 6.01 5.65 8.58
C ILE A 113 6.70 5.25 7.28
N SER A 114 7.22 4.02 7.17
CA SER A 114 7.87 3.52 5.95
C SER A 114 6.94 3.61 4.72
N ARG A 115 5.65 3.27 4.86
CA ARG A 115 4.68 3.41 3.76
C ARG A 115 4.53 4.87 3.31
N TYR A 116 4.34 5.81 4.23
CA TYR A 116 4.16 7.22 3.89
C TYR A 116 5.44 7.87 3.37
N GLU A 117 6.61 7.52 3.93
CA GLU A 117 7.91 7.92 3.40
C GLU A 117 8.06 7.47 1.95
N ARG A 118 7.72 6.21 1.62
CA ARG A 118 7.74 5.71 0.24
C ARG A 118 6.81 6.50 -0.67
N HIS A 119 5.58 6.78 -0.25
CA HIS A 119 4.62 7.57 -1.03
C HIS A 119 5.17 8.97 -1.36
N ILE A 120 5.74 9.66 -0.36
CA ILE A 120 6.33 11.00 -0.54
C ILE A 120 7.59 10.91 -1.40
N ALA A 121 8.48 9.97 -1.13
CA ALA A 121 9.74 9.82 -1.87
C ALA A 121 9.50 9.57 -3.37
N CYS A 122 8.45 8.83 -3.73
CA CYS A 122 8.06 8.59 -5.13
C CYS A 122 7.83 9.88 -5.94
N THR A 123 7.47 10.99 -5.30
CA THR A 123 7.28 12.28 -5.99
C THR A 123 8.57 12.78 -6.67
N ARG A 124 9.73 12.35 -6.16
CA ARG A 124 11.06 12.68 -6.69
C ARG A 124 11.53 11.73 -7.79
N PHE A 125 10.79 10.67 -8.09
CA PHE A 125 11.12 9.67 -9.10
C PHE A 125 10.10 9.70 -10.25
N PRO A 126 10.36 10.46 -11.33
CA PRO A 126 9.45 10.55 -12.48
C PRO A 126 9.05 9.19 -13.06
N ALA A 127 9.98 8.22 -13.04
CA ALA A 127 9.77 6.86 -13.52
C ALA A 127 8.68 6.08 -12.74
N LEU A 128 8.36 6.49 -11.51
CA LEU A 128 7.35 5.84 -10.66
C LEU A 128 5.97 6.45 -10.75
N ARG A 129 5.80 7.62 -11.39
CA ARG A 129 4.53 8.35 -11.40
C ARG A 129 3.37 7.50 -11.92
N GLU A 130 3.58 6.79 -13.03
CA GLU A 130 2.51 5.97 -13.62
C GLU A 130 2.18 4.76 -12.76
N SER A 131 3.20 4.07 -12.22
CA SER A 131 2.97 2.97 -11.28
C SER A 131 2.22 3.44 -10.05
N MET A 132 2.60 4.59 -9.47
CA MET A 132 1.94 5.14 -8.29
C MET A 132 0.47 5.48 -8.57
N ARG A 133 0.18 6.14 -9.71
CA ARG A 133 -1.20 6.43 -10.12
C ARG A 133 -2.02 5.15 -10.29
N ARG A 134 -1.44 4.12 -10.88
CA ARG A 134 -2.09 2.81 -11.00
C ARG A 134 -2.40 2.20 -9.64
N SER A 135 -1.43 2.19 -8.73
CA SER A 135 -1.63 1.66 -7.36
C SER A 135 -2.71 2.44 -6.60
N LEU A 136 -2.73 3.78 -6.69
CA LEU A 136 -3.76 4.61 -6.05
C LEU A 136 -5.16 4.30 -6.61
N ARG A 137 -5.30 4.17 -7.94
CA ARG A 137 -6.58 3.76 -8.56
C ARG A 137 -7.02 2.38 -8.08
N GLN A 138 -6.12 1.40 -8.09
CA GLN A 138 -6.42 0.04 -7.63
C GLN A 138 -6.80 -0.01 -6.15
N ARG A 139 -6.18 0.84 -5.31
CA ARG A 139 -6.55 1.00 -3.89
C ARG A 139 -7.97 1.57 -3.76
N ALA A 140 -8.29 2.64 -4.49
CA ALA A 140 -9.62 3.24 -4.47
C ALA A 140 -10.71 2.28 -4.97
N GLU A 141 -10.46 1.54 -6.05
CA GLU A 141 -11.38 0.51 -6.56
C GLU A 141 -11.66 -0.59 -5.54
N ALA A 142 -10.61 -1.11 -4.88
CA ALA A 142 -10.78 -2.16 -3.88
C ALA A 142 -11.56 -1.67 -2.65
N VAL A 143 -11.34 -0.43 -2.23
CA VAL A 143 -12.09 0.19 -1.12
C VAL A 143 -13.54 0.45 -1.51
N ALA A 144 -13.80 0.89 -2.74
CA ALA A 144 -15.15 1.03 -3.28
C ALA A 144 -15.88 -0.33 -3.25
N GLU A 145 -15.23 -1.41 -3.66
CA GLU A 145 -15.81 -2.75 -3.58
C GLU A 145 -16.11 -3.17 -2.13
N ALA A 146 -15.24 -2.85 -1.17
CA ALA A 146 -15.50 -3.13 0.25
C ALA A 146 -16.71 -2.36 0.80
N LEU A 147 -16.89 -1.11 0.38
CA LEU A 147 -18.06 -0.28 0.69
C LEU A 147 -19.34 -0.86 0.10
N GLU A 148 -19.33 -1.23 -1.18
CA GLU A 148 -20.46 -1.89 -1.85
C GLU A 148 -20.80 -3.22 -1.18
N ARG A 149 -19.79 -4.02 -0.82
CA ARG A 149 -19.98 -5.27 -0.06
C ARG A 149 -20.56 -5.03 1.33
N SER A 150 -20.48 -3.79 1.84
CA SER A 150 -21.05 -3.33 3.10
C SER A 150 -22.45 -2.72 2.96
N GLY A 151 -23.00 -2.71 1.74
CA GLY A 151 -24.32 -2.15 1.45
C GLY A 151 -24.33 -0.62 1.38
N ARG A 152 -23.21 -0.02 0.98
CA ARG A 152 -23.07 1.44 0.80
C ARG A 152 -22.98 1.81 -0.68
N SER A 153 -23.55 2.96 -1.01
CA SER A 153 -23.45 3.58 -2.33
C SER A 153 -22.07 4.22 -2.48
N VAL A 154 -21.45 4.07 -3.65
CA VAL A 154 -20.08 4.53 -3.89
C VAL A 154 -19.97 5.48 -5.08
N HIS A 155 -19.18 6.53 -4.90
CA HIS A 155 -18.65 7.36 -5.98
C HIS A 155 -17.13 7.40 -5.82
N ILE A 156 -16.39 7.04 -6.88
CA ILE A 156 -14.94 6.82 -6.78
C ILE A 156 -14.19 8.06 -6.26
N GLU A 157 -14.64 9.27 -6.61
CA GLU A 157 -14.07 10.52 -6.11
C GLU A 157 -14.24 10.69 -4.60
N LEU A 158 -15.40 10.33 -4.05
CA LEU A 158 -15.66 10.37 -2.60
C LEU A 158 -14.89 9.28 -1.85
N VAL A 159 -14.68 8.12 -2.48
CA VAL A 159 -13.80 7.07 -1.94
C VAL A 159 -12.36 7.57 -1.84
N CYS A 160 -11.87 8.27 -2.87
CA CYS A 160 -10.57 8.92 -2.82
C CYS A 160 -10.50 9.94 -1.67
N THR A 161 -11.53 10.77 -1.49
CA THR A 161 -11.62 11.72 -0.36
C THR A 161 -11.55 11.02 1.00
N LEU A 162 -12.28 9.91 1.17
CA LEU A 162 -12.25 9.11 2.40
C LEU A 162 -10.84 8.55 2.66
N ILE A 163 -10.18 7.99 1.64
CA ILE A 163 -8.81 7.47 1.77
C ILE A 163 -7.84 8.59 2.15
N CYS A 164 -7.94 9.76 1.53
CA CYS A 164 -7.11 10.92 1.87
C CYS A 164 -7.33 11.39 3.31
N ALA A 165 -8.57 11.41 3.79
CA ALA A 165 -8.89 11.77 5.17
C ALA A 165 -8.28 10.76 6.16
N VAL A 166 -8.40 9.45 5.88
CA VAL A 166 -7.77 8.39 6.67
C VAL A 166 -6.25 8.56 6.69
N ASP A 167 -5.61 8.69 5.52
CA ASP A 167 -4.17 8.84 5.42
C ASP A 167 -3.68 10.08 6.19
N GLY A 168 -4.39 11.22 6.08
CA GLY A 168 -4.10 12.43 6.83
C GLY A 168 -4.25 12.27 8.35
N SER A 169 -5.31 11.60 8.81
CA SER A 169 -5.55 11.34 10.23
C SER A 169 -4.46 10.45 10.85
N VAL A 170 -4.01 9.45 10.10
CA VAL A 170 -2.93 8.53 10.51
C VAL A 170 -1.62 9.30 10.64
N VAL A 171 -1.27 10.12 9.65
CA VAL A 171 -0.05 10.93 9.68
C VAL A 171 -0.08 11.92 10.85
N SER A 172 -1.18 12.63 11.08
CA SER A 172 -1.34 13.53 12.23
C SER A 172 -1.20 12.79 13.56
N ALA A 173 -1.83 11.62 13.71
CA ALA A 173 -1.71 10.81 14.92
C ALA A 173 -0.27 10.37 15.20
N LEU A 174 0.48 9.95 14.17
CA LEU A 174 1.89 9.58 14.31
C LEU A 174 2.74 10.77 14.78
N VAL A 175 2.52 11.97 14.25
CA VAL A 175 3.23 13.19 14.68
C VAL A 175 2.90 13.54 16.14
N GLU A 176 1.65 13.34 16.55
CA GLU A 176 1.17 13.66 17.90
C GLU A 176 1.43 12.54 18.92
N GLY A 177 2.02 11.41 18.51
CA GLY A 177 2.24 10.25 19.36
C GLY A 177 0.95 9.54 19.81
N ARG A 178 -0.14 9.74 19.07
CA ARG A 178 -1.44 9.07 19.30
C ARG A 178 -1.52 7.75 18.54
N ASP A 179 -2.51 6.93 18.87
CA ASP A 179 -2.79 5.71 18.12
C ASP A 179 -3.32 6.05 16.71
N PRO A 180 -2.57 5.72 15.63
CA PRO A 180 -3.00 5.98 14.26
C PRO A 180 -4.27 5.23 13.87
N ARG A 181 -4.52 4.04 14.46
CA ARG A 181 -5.69 3.26 14.12
C ARG A 181 -6.95 3.87 14.74
N ALA A 182 -6.90 4.27 16.00
CA ALA A 182 -7.99 5.00 16.64
C ALA A 182 -8.34 6.27 15.87
N ALA A 183 -7.33 7.04 15.44
CA ALA A 183 -7.55 8.25 14.64
C ALA A 183 -8.23 7.95 13.29
N ALA A 184 -7.80 6.90 12.59
CA ALA A 184 -8.43 6.46 11.35
C ALA A 184 -9.88 6.00 11.58
N LEU A 185 -10.14 5.25 12.66
CA LEU A 185 -11.47 4.76 12.99
C LEU A 185 -12.45 5.91 13.23
N THR A 186 -12.08 6.88 14.07
CA THR A 186 -12.88 8.09 14.30
C THR A 186 -13.15 8.81 12.99
N THR A 187 -12.10 9.03 12.18
CA THR A 187 -12.23 9.71 10.88
C THR A 187 -13.20 9.01 9.94
N VAL A 188 -13.17 7.67 9.87
CA VAL A 188 -14.10 6.93 9.00
C VAL A 188 -15.52 7.01 9.56
N VAL A 189 -15.73 6.81 10.86
CA VAL A 189 -17.06 6.92 11.48
C VAL A 189 -17.70 8.28 11.20
N ASP A 190 -16.95 9.36 11.33
CA ASP A 190 -17.45 10.72 11.13
C ASP A 190 -17.83 11.02 9.67
N LEU A 191 -17.19 10.37 8.70
CA LEU A 191 -17.31 10.70 7.27
C LEU A 191 -18.12 9.69 6.46
N ILE A 192 -18.26 8.45 6.93
CA ILE A 192 -18.73 7.33 6.10
C ILE A 192 -20.17 7.52 5.58
N ASP A 193 -21.05 8.11 6.38
CA ASP A 193 -22.45 8.31 5.98
C ASP A 193 -22.62 9.45 4.97
N VAL A 194 -21.69 10.41 4.96
CA VAL A 194 -21.66 11.50 3.97
C VAL A 194 -21.02 11.02 2.67
N LEU A 195 -19.87 10.34 2.75
CA LEU A 195 -19.06 9.98 1.59
C LEU A 195 -19.51 8.68 0.92
N ALA A 196 -20.15 7.77 1.66
CA ALA A 196 -20.65 6.49 1.17
C ALA A 196 -21.95 6.11 1.90
N PRO A 197 -23.07 6.83 1.65
CA PRO A 197 -24.33 6.58 2.35
C PRO A 197 -24.83 5.16 2.15
N VAL A 198 -25.62 4.66 3.10
CA VAL A 198 -26.23 3.32 3.00
C VAL A 198 -27.11 3.25 1.75
N ASP A 199 -26.93 2.20 0.94
CA ASP A 199 -27.75 1.98 -0.25
C ASP A 199 -29.19 1.68 0.19
N GLN A 200 -30.15 2.51 -0.24
CA GLN A 200 -31.55 2.39 0.12
C GLN A 200 -32.31 1.39 -0.77
N ARG A 201 -31.67 0.85 -1.81
CA ARG A 201 -32.29 -0.14 -2.69
C ARG A 201 -32.54 -1.45 -1.91
N PRO A 202 -33.74 -2.05 -2.03
CA PRO A 202 -34.02 -3.33 -1.38
C PRO A 202 -33.09 -4.41 -1.93
N ILE A 203 -32.53 -5.23 -1.04
CA ILE A 203 -31.75 -6.41 -1.41
C ILE A 203 -32.72 -7.34 -2.15
N ARG A 204 -32.55 -7.52 -3.46
CA ARG A 204 -33.27 -8.55 -4.20
C ARG A 204 -32.77 -9.90 -3.69
N ILE A 205 -33.61 -10.57 -2.90
CA ILE A 205 -33.44 -11.96 -2.43
C ILE A 205 -33.61 -12.89 -3.63
#